data_AF-A0A1I4BN94-F1
#
_entry.id   AF-A0A1I4BN94-F1
#
_cell.length_a   1.000
_cell.length_b   1.000
_cell.length_c   1.000
_cell.angle_alpha   90.00
_cell.angle_beta   90.00
_cell.angle_gamma   90.00
#
_symmetry.space_group_name_H-M   'P 1'
#
loop_
_entity.id
_entity.type
_entity.pdbx_description
1 polymer ?
#
loop_
_entity_poly.entity_id
_entity_poly.type
_entity_poly.pdbx_seq_one_letter_code
_entity_poly.pdbx_strand_id
1 'polypeptide(L)'
;MAHERAHLHLRHHLFLITVALSSALNPLLRPLGTATAFALERWADETAATHLGDRSLVARAVAKAALAGRTPHPFALAASGGPVPRRVSALLAAPAPTRPAAMLAGALVLGLAALSAQTALDGASDLHDGIEIAQATAPGQNPAAHHGAPAHVVVSHTR
;
A
#
# COMPACT_ATOMS: atom_id res chain seq x y z
N MET A 1 7.28 -17.57 21.44
CA MET A 1 5.80 -17.56 21.35
C MET A 1 5.17 -16.18 21.53
N ALA A 2 5.51 -15.38 22.55
CA ALA A 2 4.91 -14.03 22.71
C ALA A 2 5.17 -13.09 21.51
N HIS A 3 6.40 -13.07 20.99
CA HIS A 3 6.76 -12.34 19.78
C HIS A 3 5.94 -12.78 18.55
N GLU A 4 5.82 -14.09 18.32
CA GLU A 4 5.02 -14.64 17.20
C GLU A 4 3.53 -14.28 17.31
N ARG A 5 2.95 -14.37 18.52
CA ARG A 5 1.57 -13.96 18.76
C ARG A 5 1.36 -12.47 18.49
N ALA A 6 2.33 -11.62 18.79
CA ALA A 6 2.24 -10.19 18.51
C ALA A 6 2.14 -9.94 16.99
N HIS A 7 2.92 -10.63 16.16
CA HIS A 7 2.83 -10.52 14.70
C HIS A 7 1.45 -10.92 14.15
N LEU A 8 0.87 -11.98 14.69
CA LEU A 8 -0.46 -12.45 14.28
C LEU A 8 -1.56 -11.49 14.76
N HIS A 9 -1.53 -11.11 16.04
CA HIS A 9 -2.54 -10.24 16.64
C HIS A 9 -2.56 -8.85 15.99
N LEU A 10 -1.38 -8.29 15.71
CA LEU A 10 -1.22 -6.97 15.08
C LEU A 10 -1.20 -7.03 13.54
N ARG A 11 -1.38 -8.23 12.97
CA ARG A 11 -1.45 -8.48 11.52
C ARG A 11 -0.28 -7.86 10.75
N HIS A 12 0.93 -7.91 11.31
CA HIS A 12 2.13 -7.28 10.74
C HIS A 12 2.44 -7.75 9.31
N HIS A 13 2.08 -8.99 8.98
CA HIS A 13 2.21 -9.56 7.64
C HIS A 13 1.47 -8.74 6.57
N LEU A 14 0.28 -8.20 6.86
CA LEU A 14 -0.47 -7.39 5.89
C LEU A 14 0.24 -6.06 5.61
N PHE A 15 0.79 -5.43 6.66
CA PHE A 15 1.58 -4.20 6.49
C PHE A 15 2.83 -4.46 5.63
N LEU A 16 3.53 -5.57 5.85
CA LEU A 16 4.69 -5.94 5.06
C LEU A 16 4.33 -6.19 3.59
N ILE A 17 3.21 -6.87 3.32
CA ILE A 17 2.73 -7.11 1.95
C ILE A 17 2.43 -5.78 1.26
N THR A 18 1.68 -4.88 1.91
CA THR A 18 1.36 -3.56 1.35
C THR A 18 2.61 -2.76 1.03
N VAL A 19 3.57 -2.69 1.96
CA VAL A 19 4.80 -1.92 1.76
C VAL A 19 5.73 -2.57 0.73
N ALA A 20 5.76 -3.89 0.65
CA ALA A 20 6.50 -4.61 -0.38
C ALA A 20 5.90 -4.31 -1.77
N LEU A 21 4.57 -4.33 -1.90
CA LEU A 21 3.89 -3.95 -3.14
C LEU A 21 4.16 -2.50 -3.50
N SER A 22 4.05 -1.57 -2.55
CA SER A 22 4.39 -0.16 -2.78
C SER A 22 5.84 0.02 -3.21
N SER A 23 6.78 -0.73 -2.62
CA SER A 23 8.20 -0.67 -2.97
C SER A 23 8.52 -1.31 -4.32
N ALA A 24 7.69 -2.27 -4.76
CA ALA A 24 7.77 -2.86 -6.10
C ALA A 24 7.25 -1.89 -7.17
N LEU A 25 6.15 -1.18 -6.87
CA LEU A 25 5.56 -0.15 -7.74
C LEU A 25 6.41 1.12 -7.79
N ASN A 26 7.02 1.50 -6.66
CA ASN A 26 7.87 2.68 -6.55
C ASN A 26 9.16 2.35 -5.78
N PRO A 27 10.30 2.17 -6.48
CA PRO A 27 11.57 1.85 -5.85
C PRO A 27 12.07 2.88 -4.82
N LEU A 28 11.62 4.15 -4.90
CA LEU A 28 11.96 5.18 -3.93
C LEU A 28 11.38 4.91 -2.54
N LEU A 29 10.41 3.98 -2.42
CA LEU A 29 9.82 3.57 -1.15
C LEU A 29 10.57 2.42 -0.46
N ARG A 30 11.60 1.83 -1.10
CA ARG A 30 12.38 0.72 -0.49
C ARG A 30 13.00 1.08 0.88
N PRO A 31 13.56 2.28 1.11
CA PRO A 31 14.06 2.66 2.44
C PRO A 31 12.94 2.70 3.49
N LEU A 32 11.73 3.08 3.10
CA LEU A 32 10.57 3.02 3.97
C LEU A 32 10.21 1.57 4.29
N GLY A 33 10.32 0.66 3.32
CA GLY A 33 10.16 -0.78 3.53
C GLY A 33 11.09 -1.36 4.59
N THR A 34 12.39 -1.03 4.51
CA THR A 34 13.36 -1.51 5.51
C THR A 34 13.12 -0.88 6.88
N ALA A 35 12.73 0.40 6.94
CA ALA A 35 12.38 1.08 8.18
C ALA A 35 11.12 0.50 8.83
N THR A 36 10.08 0.22 8.05
CA THR A 36 8.83 -0.38 8.54
C THR A 36 9.07 -1.79 9.05
N ALA A 37 9.81 -2.63 8.32
CA ALA A 37 10.15 -3.97 8.79
C ALA A 37 10.86 -3.93 10.16
N PHE A 38 11.85 -3.04 10.32
CA PHE A 38 12.51 -2.84 11.60
C PHE A 38 11.55 -2.36 12.70
N ALA A 39 10.65 -1.43 12.39
CA ALA A 39 9.68 -0.90 13.34
C ALA A 39 8.70 -1.96 13.83
N LEU A 40 8.22 -2.84 12.94
CA LEU A 40 7.32 -3.94 13.28
C LEU A 40 8.00 -4.99 14.16
N GLU A 41 9.25 -5.35 13.85
CA GLU A 41 10.07 -6.22 14.70
C GLU A 41 10.26 -5.63 16.10
N ARG A 42 10.57 -4.32 16.17
CA ARG A 42 10.70 -3.61 17.44
C ARG A 42 9.37 -3.59 18.20
N TRP A 43 8.24 -3.39 17.53
CA TRP A 43 6.92 -3.41 18.19
C TRP A 43 6.60 -4.79 18.75
N ALA A 44 6.89 -5.87 18.02
CA ALA A 44 6.71 -7.23 18.50
C ALA A 44 7.60 -7.52 19.74
N ASP A 45 8.84 -7.04 19.74
CA ASP A 45 9.76 -7.16 20.89
C ASP A 45 9.26 -6.41 22.13
N GLU A 46 8.81 -5.16 21.95
CA GLU A 46 8.25 -4.36 23.04
C GLU A 46 6.95 -4.97 23.58
N THR A 47 6.10 -5.51 22.71
CA THR A 47 4.87 -6.22 23.11
C THR A 47 5.21 -7.44 23.95
N ALA A 48 6.21 -8.23 23.55
CA ALA A 48 6.69 -9.36 24.34
C ALA A 48 7.26 -8.91 25.68
N ALA A 49 8.01 -7.80 25.72
CA ALA A 49 8.56 -7.24 26.94
C ALA A 49 7.48 -6.76 27.91
N THR A 50 6.40 -6.13 27.42
CA THR A 50 5.25 -5.75 28.24
C THR A 50 4.55 -6.98 28.82
N HIS A 51 4.37 -8.05 28.05
CA HIS A 51 3.74 -9.29 28.54
C HIS A 51 4.59 -10.01 29.60
N LEU A 52 5.92 -9.94 29.48
CA LEU A 52 6.87 -10.61 30.37
C LEU A 52 7.31 -9.74 31.56
N GLY A 53 7.11 -8.42 31.49
CA GLY A 53 7.56 -7.46 32.48
C GLY A 53 9.08 -7.18 32.49
N ASP A 54 9.86 -7.76 31.56
CA ASP A 54 11.33 -7.64 31.54
C ASP A 54 11.88 -7.49 30.12
N ARG A 55 12.31 -6.26 29.78
CA ARG A 55 12.96 -5.91 28.50
C ARG A 55 14.34 -6.56 28.34
N SER A 56 15.09 -6.73 29.43
CA SER A 56 16.44 -7.32 29.40
C SER A 56 16.36 -8.82 29.10
N LEU A 57 15.35 -9.50 29.63
CA LEU A 57 15.08 -10.90 29.29
C LEU A 57 14.76 -11.08 27.81
N VAL A 58 13.90 -10.22 27.23
CA VAL A 58 13.59 -10.26 25.79
C VAL A 58 14.83 -9.94 24.95
N ALA A 59 15.60 -8.92 25.32
CA ALA A 59 16.85 -8.55 24.62
C ALA A 59 17.84 -9.72 24.58
N ARG A 60 18.03 -10.41 25.71
CA ARG A 60 18.89 -11.59 25.80
C ARG A 60 18.34 -12.77 25.00
N ALA A 61 17.04 -12.98 24.98
CA ALA A 61 16.40 -14.02 24.17
C ALA A 61 16.60 -13.78 22.67
N VAL A 62 16.41 -12.54 22.20
CA VAL A 62 16.66 -12.13 20.81
C VAL A 62 18.13 -12.32 20.44
N ALA A 63 19.06 -11.89 21.31
CA ALA A 63 20.50 -12.07 21.09
C ALA A 63 20.90 -13.55 20.99
N LYS A 64 20.37 -14.40 21.88
CA LYS A 64 20.63 -15.85 21.85
C LYS A 64 20.06 -16.52 20.60
N ALA A 65 18.83 -16.17 20.21
CA ALA A 65 18.19 -16.71 19.01
C ALA A 65 19.00 -16.35 17.74
N ALA A 66 19.46 -15.11 17.64
CA ALA A 66 20.29 -14.67 16.52
C ALA A 66 21.65 -15.37 16.48
N LEU A 67 22.27 -15.63 17.64
CA LEU A 67 23.52 -16.38 17.69
C LEU A 67 23.33 -17.84 17.28
N ALA A 68 22.24 -18.47 17.72
CA ALA A 68 21.89 -19.84 17.36
C ALA A 68 21.55 -20.00 15.86
N GLY A 69 20.95 -18.97 15.24
CA GLY A 69 20.62 -18.94 13.82
C GLY A 69 21.74 -18.42 12.91
N ARG A 70 22.92 -18.10 13.45
CA ARG A 70 24.02 -17.53 12.67
C ARG A 70 24.67 -18.59 11.80
N THR A 71 24.42 -18.55 10.50
CA THR A 71 25.26 -19.25 9.53
C THR A 71 26.58 -18.49 9.37
N PRO A 72 27.75 -19.17 9.45
CA PRO A 72 29.03 -18.51 9.22
C PRO A 72 29.16 -18.13 7.74
N HIS A 73 28.86 -16.87 7.41
CA HIS A 73 29.15 -16.31 6.09
C HIS A 73 30.53 -15.63 6.07
N PRO A 74 31.43 -15.95 5.12
CA PRO A 74 32.80 -15.45 5.12
C PRO A 74 32.97 -13.93 4.87
N PHE A 75 31.92 -13.23 4.42
CA PHE A 75 32.03 -11.84 3.96
C PHE A 75 30.89 -10.92 4.44
N ALA A 76 30.58 -10.92 5.72
CA ALA A 76 29.65 -9.93 6.29
C ALA A 76 30.42 -8.76 6.92
N LEU A 77 30.70 -7.71 6.12
CA LEU A 77 31.08 -6.39 6.62
C LEU A 77 29.85 -5.70 7.23
N ALA A 78 29.42 -6.15 8.41
CA ALA A 78 28.37 -5.50 9.20
C ALA A 78 28.98 -4.72 10.36
N ALA A 79 29.80 -3.71 10.05
CA ALA A 79 30.43 -2.84 11.05
C ALA A 79 29.41 -1.97 11.84
N SER A 80 28.15 -1.92 11.42
CA SER A 80 27.04 -1.26 12.14
C SER A 80 26.16 -2.20 12.96
N GLY A 81 26.57 -3.47 13.13
CA GLY A 81 25.87 -4.42 13.99
C GLY A 81 24.63 -5.07 13.38
N GLY A 82 24.18 -4.75 12.17
CA GLY A 82 23.06 -5.47 11.54
C GLY A 82 21.70 -5.33 12.29
N PRO A 83 20.63 -5.97 11.77
CA PRO A 83 19.27 -5.76 12.25
C PRO A 83 19.04 -6.20 13.69
N VAL A 84 19.79 -7.18 14.19
CA VAL A 84 19.61 -7.77 15.53
C VAL A 84 20.22 -6.88 16.63
N PRO A 85 21.53 -6.55 16.63
CA PRO A 85 22.10 -5.58 17.56
C PRO A 85 21.34 -4.25 17.65
N ARG A 86 20.75 -3.77 16.55
CA ARG A 86 19.87 -2.58 16.58
C ARG A 86 18.58 -2.80 17.37
N ARG A 87 18.01 -4.01 17.37
CA ARG A 87 16.84 -4.39 18.19
C ARG A 87 17.20 -4.58 19.65
N VAL A 88 18.35 -5.19 19.93
CA VAL A 88 18.86 -5.38 21.29
C VAL A 88 19.15 -4.03 21.95
N SER A 89 19.86 -3.13 21.25
CA SER A 89 20.12 -1.78 21.77
C SER A 89 18.83 -0.99 21.99
N ALA A 90 17.84 -1.15 21.10
CA ALA A 90 16.51 -0.57 21.22
C ALA A 90 15.76 -1.03 22.48
N LEU A 91 15.83 -2.31 22.83
CA LEU A 91 15.20 -2.87 24.03
C LEU A 91 15.89 -2.39 25.32
N LEU A 92 17.22 -2.25 25.28
CA LEU A 92 18.02 -1.80 26.42
C LEU A 92 17.99 -0.28 26.61
N ALA A 93 17.69 0.48 25.56
CA ALA A 93 17.48 1.93 25.66
C ALA A 93 16.19 2.26 26.43
N ALA A 94 16.17 3.43 27.07
CA ALA A 94 14.99 3.97 27.74
C ALA A 94 13.79 4.03 26.76
N PRO A 95 12.54 3.80 27.24
CA PRO A 95 11.35 3.88 26.41
C PRO A 95 11.30 5.21 25.66
N ALA A 96 11.14 5.15 24.34
CA ALA A 96 11.00 6.36 23.56
C ALA A 96 9.69 7.07 23.95
N PRO A 97 9.70 8.39 24.18
CA PRO A 97 8.48 9.12 24.47
C PRO A 97 7.52 9.06 23.29
N THR A 98 6.22 8.99 23.57
CA THR A 98 5.16 9.11 22.57
C THR A 98 5.27 10.48 21.88
N ARG A 99 5.26 10.50 20.54
CA ARG A 99 5.39 11.73 19.75
C ARG A 99 4.03 12.08 19.12
N PRO A 100 3.17 12.88 19.77
CA PRO A 100 1.82 13.17 19.29
C PRO A 100 1.82 13.84 17.90
N ALA A 101 2.81 14.68 17.61
CA ALA A 101 2.97 15.29 16.29
C ALA A 101 3.15 14.25 15.16
N ALA A 102 3.88 13.15 15.42
CA ALA A 102 4.04 12.08 14.45
C ALA A 102 2.72 11.31 14.22
N MET A 103 1.92 11.14 15.27
CA MET A 103 0.59 10.52 15.16
C MET A 103 -0.37 11.40 14.35
N LEU A 104 -0.38 12.71 14.62
CA LEU A 104 -1.19 13.68 13.87
C LEU A 104 -0.76 13.75 12.40
N ALA A 105 0.54 13.79 12.13
CA ALA A 105 1.06 13.74 10.76
C ALA A 105 0.63 12.46 10.04
N GLY A 106 0.72 11.30 10.71
CA GLY A 106 0.23 10.04 10.17
C GLY A 106 -1.28 10.05 9.86
N ALA A 107 -2.09 10.56 10.78
CA ALA A 107 -3.53 10.70 10.60
C ALA A 107 -3.87 11.64 9.43
N LEU A 108 -3.15 12.75 9.30
CA LEU A 108 -3.32 13.69 8.19
C LEU A 108 -2.99 13.04 6.85
N VAL A 109 -1.87 12.33 6.74
CA VAL A 109 -1.48 11.62 5.51
C VAL A 109 -2.54 10.58 5.12
N LEU A 110 -3.05 9.81 6.08
CA LEU A 110 -4.12 8.85 5.83
C LEU A 110 -5.42 9.52 5.39
N GLY A 111 -5.79 10.64 6.01
CA GLY A 111 -6.96 11.44 5.63
C GLY A 111 -6.85 11.99 4.21
N LEU A 112 -5.70 12.54 3.84
CA LEU A 112 -5.45 13.02 2.48
C LEU A 112 -5.48 11.88 1.46
N ALA A 113 -4.89 10.72 1.77
CA ALA A 113 -4.94 9.56 0.88
C ALA A 113 -6.38 9.05 0.66
N ALA A 114 -7.19 9.01 1.72
CA ALA A 114 -8.60 8.63 1.64
C ALA A 114 -9.41 9.63 0.79
N LEU A 115 -9.18 10.93 0.99
CA LEU A 115 -9.81 11.97 0.18
C LEU A 115 -9.40 11.85 -1.30
N SER A 116 -8.12 11.65 -1.59
CA SER A 116 -7.65 11.43 -2.96
C SER A 116 -8.29 10.20 -3.61
N ALA A 117 -8.41 9.09 -2.87
CA ALA A 117 -9.09 7.90 -3.36
C ALA A 117 -10.58 8.16 -3.67
N GLN A 118 -11.27 8.92 -2.81
CA GLN A 118 -12.67 9.31 -3.06
C GLN A 118 -12.79 10.14 -4.33
N THR A 119 -11.96 11.17 -4.49
CA THR A 119 -12.00 12.02 -5.69
C THR A 119 -11.73 11.24 -6.99
N ALA A 120 -10.90 10.20 -6.93
CA ALA A 120 -10.65 9.34 -8.08
C ALA A 120 -11.86 8.45 -8.43
N LEU A 121 -12.59 7.96 -7.42
CA LEU A 121 -13.82 7.18 -7.61
C LEU A 121 -14.96 8.05 -8.16
N ASP A 122 -15.13 9.26 -7.63
CA ASP A 122 -16.12 10.22 -8.12
C ASP A 122 -15.84 10.54 -9.60
N GLY A 123 -14.58 10.87 -9.95
CA GLY A 123 -14.20 11.14 -11.33
C GLY A 123 -14.36 9.94 -12.28
N ALA A 124 -14.18 8.70 -11.79
CA ALA A 124 -14.46 7.51 -12.59
C ALA A 124 -15.96 7.32 -12.87
N SER A 125 -16.81 7.72 -11.92
CA SER A 125 -18.27 7.67 -12.05
C SER A 125 -18.76 8.74 -13.02
N ASP A 126 -18.28 9.99 -12.89
CA ASP A 126 -18.61 11.09 -13.80
C ASP A 126 -18.22 10.77 -15.26
N LEU A 127 -17.08 10.11 -15.46
CA LEU A 127 -16.65 9.67 -16.79
C LEU A 127 -17.59 8.62 -17.38
N HIS A 128 -18.07 7.68 -16.57
CA HIS A 128 -19.01 6.65 -17.00
C HIS A 128 -20.33 7.27 -17.47
N ASP A 129 -20.90 8.17 -16.67
CA ASP A 129 -22.14 8.88 -16.98
C ASP A 129 -21.99 9.73 -18.25
N GLY A 130 -20.85 10.41 -18.41
CA GLY A 130 -20.55 11.20 -19.60
C GLY A 130 -20.48 10.37 -20.89
N ILE A 131 -19.93 9.14 -20.81
CA ILE A 131 -19.90 8.21 -21.94
C ILE A 131 -21.32 7.74 -22.29
N GLU A 132 -22.14 7.42 -21.30
CA GLU A 132 -23.53 6.99 -21.51
C GLU A 132 -24.37 8.08 -22.20
N ILE A 133 -24.25 9.33 -21.75
CA ILE A 133 -24.93 10.47 -22.36
C ILE A 133 -24.48 10.68 -23.81
N ALA A 134 -23.17 10.59 -24.07
CA ALA A 134 -22.62 10.75 -25.42
C ALA A 134 -23.12 9.65 -26.38
N GLN A 135 -23.29 8.42 -25.91
CA GLN A 135 -23.87 7.31 -26.68
C GLN A 135 -25.37 7.49 -26.92
N ALA A 136 -26.12 7.96 -25.91
CA ALA A 136 -27.55 8.23 -26.04
C ALA A 136 -27.84 9.41 -26.99
N THR A 137 -26.93 10.37 -27.05
CA THR A 137 -27.05 11.57 -27.89
C THR A 137 -26.46 11.37 -29.29
N ALA A 138 -25.65 10.33 -29.51
CA ALA A 138 -25.18 9.94 -30.84
C ALA A 138 -26.40 9.51 -31.67
N PRO A 139 -26.86 10.31 -32.66
CA PRO A 139 -28.02 9.96 -33.45
C PRO A 139 -27.68 8.68 -34.21
N GLY A 140 -28.61 7.71 -34.20
CA GLY A 140 -28.46 6.49 -34.97
C GLY A 140 -27.97 6.81 -36.38
N GLN A 141 -26.80 6.29 -36.74
CA GLN A 141 -26.50 5.95 -38.12
C GLN A 141 -27.65 5.05 -38.57
N ASN A 142 -28.64 5.64 -39.22
CA ASN A 142 -29.74 4.94 -39.83
C ASN A 142 -29.36 4.75 -41.32
N PRO A 143 -28.76 3.62 -41.73
CA PRO A 143 -28.56 3.31 -43.14
C PRO A 143 -29.90 2.82 -43.72
N ALA A 144 -30.90 3.70 -43.77
CA ALA A 144 -32.19 3.41 -44.38
C ALA A 144 -32.77 4.67 -45.03
N ALA A 145 -31.95 5.34 -45.84
CA ALA A 145 -32.41 6.27 -46.88
C ALA A 145 -32.02 5.73 -48.27
N HIS A 146 -32.31 4.47 -48.52
CA HIS A 146 -32.49 3.97 -49.88
C HIS A 146 -33.87 3.34 -49.94
N HIS A 147 -34.82 4.01 -50.60
CA HIS A 147 -35.70 3.42 -51.63
C HIS A 147 -36.59 4.51 -52.27
N GLY A 148 -36.33 4.78 -53.57
CA GLY A 148 -37.25 5.35 -54.58
C GLY A 148 -37.51 6.86 -54.51
N ALA A 149 -37.35 7.68 -55.55
CA ALA A 149 -37.13 7.44 -56.98
C ALA A 149 -36.76 8.77 -57.67
N PRO A 150 -35.95 8.78 -58.75
CA PRO A 150 -35.90 9.91 -59.67
C PRO A 150 -36.69 9.65 -60.97
N ALA A 151 -37.43 10.69 -61.37
CA ALA A 151 -37.78 11.11 -62.72
C ALA A 151 -38.33 10.07 -63.74
N HIS A 152 -39.63 10.21 -64.04
CA HIS A 152 -40.11 10.00 -65.40
C HIS A 152 -40.62 11.32 -65.98
N VAL A 153 -39.79 11.93 -66.83
CA VAL A 153 -40.23 12.83 -67.89
C VAL A 153 -40.93 11.98 -68.94
N VAL A 154 -42.19 12.29 -69.25
CA VAL A 154 -42.83 11.90 -70.52
C VAL A 154 -43.49 13.15 -71.11
N VAL A 155 -42.93 13.57 -72.23
CA VAL A 155 -43.43 14.56 -73.19
C VAL A 155 -44.52 13.91 -74.06
N SER A 156 -45.42 14.75 -74.64
CA SER A 156 -46.28 14.57 -75.86
C SER A 156 -47.78 14.65 -75.54
N HIS A 157 -48.69 15.27 -76.29
CA HIS A 157 -48.73 16.17 -77.46
C HIS A 157 -50.23 16.56 -77.67
N THR A 158 -50.51 17.70 -78.32
CA THR A 158 -51.77 18.04 -79.07
C THR A 158 -53.10 18.08 -78.29
N ARG A 159 -53.92 19.12 -78.37
CA ARG A 159 -54.49 19.79 -79.56
C ARG A 159 -55.03 21.17 -79.18
#